data_AF-A0A6V7KEA2-F1
#
_entry.id   AF-A0A6V7KEA2-F1
#
_cell.length_a   1.000
_cell.length_b   1.000
_cell.length_c   1.000
_cell.angle_alpha   90.00
_cell.angle_beta   90.00
_cell.angle_gamma   90.00
#
_symmetry.space_group_name_H-M   'P 1'
#
loop_
_entity.id
_entity.type
_entity.pdbx_description
1 polymer ?
#
loop_
_entity_poly.entity_id
_entity_poly.type
_entity_poly.pdbx_seq_one_letter_code
_entity_poly.pdbx_strand_id
1 'polypeptide(L)'
;PFMPDTSRQLRKQLGLDDSTYGYIPETVSILLPPGHKLGTAFPLFTKIEDAQIEELRTKYGGKQENGNGTSQPKVSNIVGKDADIPTLEAQIAEQGQRVRELKAKSDKSVWQPE
;
A
#
# COMPACT_ATOMS: atom_id res chain seq x y z
N PRO A 1 -5.62 -20.10 18.62
CA PRO A 1 -4.44 -19.20 18.77
C PRO A 1 -4.07 -18.44 17.50
N PHE A 2 -3.99 -19.12 16.35
CA PHE A 2 -3.46 -18.54 15.11
C PHE A 2 -4.42 -17.58 14.38
N MET A 3 -5.73 -17.90 14.38
CA MET A 3 -6.76 -17.07 13.74
C MET A 3 -7.91 -16.82 14.71
N PRO A 4 -7.75 -15.88 15.66
CA PRO A 4 -8.75 -15.66 16.71
C PRO A 4 -10.10 -15.20 16.14
N ASP A 5 -10.09 -14.38 15.09
CA ASP A 5 -11.32 -13.90 14.44
C ASP A 5 -12.09 -15.01 13.73
N THR A 6 -11.39 -15.83 12.95
CA THR A 6 -12.01 -16.99 12.30
C THR A 6 -12.51 -18.00 13.32
N SER A 7 -11.78 -18.20 14.42
CA SER A 7 -12.23 -19.07 15.51
C SER A 7 -13.53 -18.54 16.14
N ARG A 8 -13.67 -17.22 16.35
CA ARG A 8 -14.93 -16.60 16.80
C ARG A 8 -16.07 -16.83 15.82
N GLN A 9 -15.83 -16.57 14.54
CA GLN A 9 -16.82 -16.76 13.50
C GLN A 9 -17.31 -18.21 13.45
N LEU A 10 -16.39 -19.19 13.48
CA LEU A 10 -16.75 -20.60 13.53
C LEU A 10 -17.57 -20.94 14.79
N ARG A 11 -17.16 -20.47 15.97
CA ARG A 11 -17.92 -20.70 17.22
C ARG A 11 -19.35 -20.16 17.14
N LYS A 12 -19.53 -18.96 16.57
CA LYS A 12 -20.85 -18.38 16.32
C LYS A 12 -21.70 -19.25 15.40
N GLN A 13 -21.12 -19.81 14.33
CA GLN A 13 -21.82 -20.76 13.46
C GLN A 13 -22.15 -22.07 14.18
N LEU A 14 -21.30 -22.50 15.11
CA LEU A 14 -21.55 -23.67 15.96
C LEU A 14 -22.53 -23.37 17.10
N GLY A 15 -23.04 -22.14 17.26
CA GLY A 15 -23.96 -21.79 18.35
C GLY A 15 -23.31 -21.83 19.74
N LEU A 16 -21.99 -21.64 19.81
CA LEU A 16 -21.22 -21.57 21.06
C LEU A 16 -21.12 -20.11 21.54
N ASP A 17 -20.89 -19.93 22.84
CA ASP A 17 -20.65 -18.62 23.44
C ASP A 17 -19.26 -18.07 23.10
N ASP A 18 -19.11 -16.75 23.11
CA ASP A 18 -17.80 -16.10 22.90
C ASP A 18 -17.04 -15.88 24.22
N SER A 19 -17.67 -16.15 25.37
CA SER A 19 -17.09 -15.91 26.70
C SER A 19 -16.08 -16.97 27.09
N THR A 20 -16.26 -18.23 26.65
CA THR A 20 -15.46 -19.35 27.16
C THR A 20 -14.89 -20.21 26.05
N TYR A 21 -13.62 -19.99 25.69
CA TYR A 21 -12.94 -20.80 24.66
C TYR A 21 -12.57 -22.22 25.13
N GLY A 22 -12.57 -22.44 26.45
CA GLY A 22 -12.25 -23.71 27.06
C GLY A 22 -10.76 -24.05 27.00
N TYR A 23 -10.43 -25.21 27.57
CA TYR A 23 -9.11 -25.82 27.50
C TYR A 23 -9.06 -26.77 26.30
N ILE A 24 -7.92 -26.87 25.62
CA ILE A 24 -7.70 -27.83 24.55
C ILE A 24 -7.09 -29.10 25.19
N PRO A 25 -7.85 -30.20 25.32
CA PRO A 25 -7.35 -31.44 25.89
C PRO A 25 -6.34 -32.12 24.95
N GLU A 26 -5.46 -32.95 25.52
CA GLU A 26 -4.54 -33.80 24.72
C GLU A 26 -5.29 -34.90 23.95
N THR A 27 -6.45 -35.33 24.45
CA THR A 27 -7.30 -36.36 23.82
C THR A 27 -8.48 -35.73 23.08
N VAL A 28 -8.83 -36.27 21.92
CA VAL A 28 -10.00 -35.83 21.15
C VAL A 28 -11.28 -36.12 21.92
N SER A 29 -12.10 -35.09 22.14
CA SER A 29 -13.38 -35.19 22.83
C SER A 29 -14.52 -34.65 21.95
N ILE A 30 -15.73 -35.13 22.21
CA ILE A 30 -16.93 -34.63 21.54
C ILE A 30 -17.29 -33.27 22.18
N LEU A 31 -17.05 -32.20 21.43
CA LEU A 31 -17.36 -30.84 21.89
C LEU A 31 -18.85 -30.53 21.85
N LEU A 32 -19.57 -31.08 20.85
CA LEU A 32 -20.98 -30.78 20.61
C LEU A 32 -21.84 -32.02 20.90
N PRO A 33 -22.68 -32.01 21.95
CA PRO A 33 -23.56 -33.13 22.26
C PRO A 33 -24.67 -33.29 21.21
N PRO A 34 -25.28 -34.48 21.11
CA PRO A 34 -26.42 -34.69 20.21
C PRO A 34 -27.58 -33.76 20.59
N GLY A 35 -28.23 -33.18 19.57
CA GLY A 35 -29.33 -32.21 19.76
C GLY A 35 -28.90 -30.76 19.97
N HIS A 36 -27.59 -30.47 19.92
CA HIS A 36 -27.08 -29.10 19.96
C HIS A 36 -27.59 -28.26 18.78
N LYS A 37 -27.98 -27.00 19.05
CA LYS A 37 -28.50 -26.08 18.04
C LYS A 37 -27.36 -25.27 17.43
N LEU A 38 -27.12 -25.51 16.14
CA LEU A 38 -26.18 -24.72 15.36
C LEU A 38 -26.75 -23.32 15.07
N GLY A 39 -25.84 -22.36 14.87
CA GLY A 39 -26.16 -21.02 14.39
C GLY A 39 -26.30 -20.98 12.87
N THR A 40 -26.17 -19.79 12.29
CA THR A 40 -26.25 -19.58 10.84
C THR A 40 -24.91 -19.85 10.19
N ALA A 41 -24.84 -20.84 9.28
CA ALA A 41 -23.63 -21.13 8.52
C ALA A 41 -23.33 -20.05 7.48
N PHE A 42 -22.06 -19.68 7.34
CA PHE A 42 -21.57 -18.79 6.29
C PHE A 42 -20.12 -19.13 5.91
N PRO A 43 -19.63 -18.77 4.71
CA PRO A 43 -18.26 -19.05 4.32
C PRO A 43 -17.25 -18.35 5.26
N LEU A 44 -16.33 -19.11 5.86
CA LEU A 44 -15.27 -18.56 6.74
C LEU A 44 -14.15 -17.87 5.96
N PHE A 45 -13.93 -18.30 4.73
CA PHE A 45 -12.88 -17.80 3.87
C PHE A 45 -13.43 -17.49 2.49
N THR A 46 -12.94 -16.42 1.91
CA THR A 46 -13.11 -16.11 0.50
C THR A 46 -11.81 -16.41 -0.23
N LYS A 47 -11.91 -16.89 -1.46
CA LYS A 47 -10.74 -17.05 -2.32
C LYS A 47 -10.08 -15.68 -2.52
N ILE A 48 -8.75 -15.67 -2.48
CA ILE A 48 -7.96 -14.49 -2.88
C ILE A 48 -7.78 -14.59 -4.39
N GLU A 49 -8.27 -13.59 -5.12
CA GLU A 49 -8.15 -13.56 -6.58
C GLU A 49 -6.80 -12.97 -7.02
N ASP A 50 -6.26 -13.48 -8.14
CA ASP A 50 -4.95 -13.05 -8.66
C ASP A 50 -4.89 -11.54 -8.93
N ALA A 51 -6.00 -10.95 -9.37
CA ALA A 51 -6.11 -9.50 -9.56
C ALA A 51 -5.83 -8.71 -8.27
N GLN A 52 -6.32 -9.18 -7.11
CA GLN A 52 -6.06 -8.54 -5.82
C GLN A 52 -4.59 -8.73 -5.41
N ILE A 53 -3.99 -9.87 -5.74
CA ILE A 53 -2.58 -10.14 -5.46
C ILE A 53 -1.69 -9.18 -6.26
N GLU A 54 -1.97 -9.00 -7.55
CA GLU A 54 -1.24 -8.07 -8.42
C GLU A 54 -1.40 -6.61 -7.98
N GLU A 55 -2.61 -6.21 -7.59
CA GLU A 55 -2.88 -4.88 -7.04
C GLU A 55 -2.06 -4.64 -5.77
N LEU A 56 -2.12 -5.57 -4.80
CA LEU A 56 -1.39 -5.46 -3.54
C LEU A 56 0.13 -5.52 -3.75
N ARG A 57 0.62 -6.34 -4.68
CA ARG A 57 2.04 -6.39 -5.04
C ARG A 57 2.50 -5.08 -5.65
N THR A 58 1.71 -4.47 -6.52
CA THR A 58 2.04 -3.16 -7.12
C THR A 58 2.03 -2.06 -6.06
N LYS A 59 1.06 -2.09 -5.15
CA LYS A 59 0.89 -1.08 -4.09
C LYS A 59 1.93 -1.18 -2.98
N TYR A 60 2.36 -2.38 -2.61
CA TYR A 60 3.18 -2.64 -1.42
C TYR A 60 4.52 -3.34 -1.71
N GLY A 61 4.82 -3.70 -2.96
CA GLY A 61 6.07 -4.39 -3.34
C GLY A 61 7.34 -3.53 -3.23
N GLY A 62 7.19 -2.23 -2.98
CA GLY A 62 8.30 -1.27 -2.93
C GLY A 62 8.88 -0.97 -4.30
N LYS A 63 9.38 0.26 -4.51
CA LYS A 63 10.27 0.57 -5.63
C LYS A 63 11.69 0.52 -5.09
N GLN A 64 12.45 -0.52 -5.46
CA GLN A 64 13.90 -0.45 -5.32
C GLN A 64 14.41 0.50 -6.41
N GLU A 65 14.68 1.76 -6.04
CA GLU A 65 15.63 2.56 -6.80
C GLU A 65 17.00 1.90 -6.60
N ASN A 66 17.42 1.08 -7.56
CA ASN A 66 18.74 0.48 -7.56
C ASN A 66 19.80 1.59 -7.58
N GLY A 67 20.32 1.91 -6.40
CA GLY A 67 21.55 2.67 -6.23
C GLY A 67 22.77 1.78 -6.52
N ASN A 68 23.55 2.19 -7.54
CA ASN A 68 24.89 1.74 -7.97
C ASN A 68 24.98 0.42 -8.79
N GLY A 69 25.57 0.38 -9.99
CA GLY A 69 26.31 1.41 -10.74
C GLY A 69 26.63 1.00 -12.19
N THR A 70 27.01 2.02 -12.97
CA THR A 70 27.52 2.04 -14.36
C THR A 70 26.61 1.57 -15.50
N SER A 71 25.69 2.45 -15.92
CA SER A 71 25.62 2.95 -17.32
C SER A 71 24.51 3.99 -17.52
N GLN A 72 24.93 5.25 -17.70
CA GLN A 72 24.25 6.41 -18.31
C GLN A 72 22.92 6.97 -17.73
N PRO A 73 22.77 8.32 -17.69
CA PRO A 73 21.61 8.98 -17.11
C PRO A 73 20.43 8.95 -18.09
N LYS A 74 19.34 8.28 -17.71
CA LYS A 74 18.04 8.42 -18.37
C LYS A 74 17.06 9.03 -17.37
N VAL A 75 16.79 10.32 -17.58
CA VAL A 75 15.82 11.10 -16.82
C VAL A 75 14.41 10.70 -17.28
N SER A 76 13.66 10.02 -16.42
CA SER A 76 12.19 9.88 -16.49
C SER A 76 11.75 8.97 -15.33
N ASN A 77 10.77 9.25 -14.49
CA ASN A 77 9.71 10.24 -14.48
C ASN A 77 9.32 10.46 -13.01
N ILE A 78 9.58 11.65 -12.50
CA ILE A 78 8.75 12.22 -11.44
C ILE A 78 7.63 12.97 -12.17
N VAL A 79 6.44 12.93 -11.58
CA VAL A 79 5.17 13.56 -11.98
C VAL A 79 4.28 12.62 -12.80
N GLY A 80 3.14 12.33 -12.19
CA GLY A 80 2.12 11.45 -12.72
C GLY A 80 1.37 12.04 -13.91
N LYS A 81 0.45 11.20 -14.41
CA LYS A 81 -0.72 11.51 -15.23
C LYS A 81 -0.71 12.87 -15.94
N ASP A 82 -0.51 12.80 -17.26
CA ASP A 82 -0.91 13.81 -18.25
C ASP A 82 -0.25 15.19 -18.12
N ALA A 83 1.06 15.22 -17.93
CA ALA A 83 1.83 16.44 -18.17
C ALA A 83 2.18 16.55 -19.66
N ASP A 84 1.51 17.45 -20.37
CA ASP A 84 1.83 17.84 -21.74
C ASP A 84 3.28 18.37 -21.78
N ILE A 85 4.22 17.51 -22.17
CA ILE A 85 5.65 17.81 -22.36
C ILE A 85 5.88 19.18 -23.05
N PRO A 86 5.15 19.54 -24.15
CA PRO A 86 5.34 20.85 -24.77
C PRO A 86 4.94 22.04 -23.89
N THR A 87 3.97 21.88 -22.99
CA THR A 87 3.55 22.96 -22.07
C THR A 87 4.59 23.21 -20.98
N LEU A 88 5.22 22.16 -20.47
CA LEU A 88 6.29 22.26 -19.49
C LEU A 88 7.52 22.93 -20.08
N GLU A 89 7.89 22.60 -21.32
CA GLU A 89 9.00 23.25 -22.03
C GLU A 89 8.74 24.75 -22.24
N ALA A 90 7.52 25.13 -22.62
CA ALA A 90 7.13 26.53 -22.76
C ALA A 90 7.21 27.29 -21.41
N GLN A 91 6.73 26.68 -20.33
CA GLN A 91 6.80 27.28 -18.98
C GLN A 91 8.24 27.43 -18.47
N ILE A 92 9.13 26.48 -18.78
CA ILE A 92 10.56 26.57 -18.45
C ILE A 92 11.22 27.73 -19.22
N ALA A 93 10.88 27.89 -20.51
CA ALA A 93 11.40 28.99 -21.32
C ALA A 93 10.93 30.36 -20.79
N GLU A 94 9.64 30.49 -20.45
CA GLU A 94 9.07 31.71 -19.86
C GLU A 94 9.68 32.04 -18.49
N GLN A 95 9.86 31.02 -17.64
CA GLN A 95 10.53 31.19 -16.35
C GLN A 95 11.98 31.64 -16.52
N GLY A 96 12.71 31.08 -17.51
CA GLY A 96 14.07 31.50 -17.85
C GLY A 96 14.15 32.95 -18.29
N GLN A 97 13.18 33.43 -19.07
CA GLN A 97 13.07 34.85 -19.46
C GLN A 97 12.78 35.74 -18.26
N ARG A 98 11.84 35.37 -17.38
CA ARG A 98 11.59 36.09 -16.11
C ARG A 98 12.84 36.19 -15.27
N VAL A 99 13.60 35.10 -15.10
CA VAL A 99 14.85 35.11 -14.32
C VAL A 99 15.90 36.01 -14.98
N ARG A 100 16.00 36.01 -16.31
CA ARG A 100 16.94 36.87 -17.04
C ARG A 100 16.56 38.35 -16.94
N GLU A 101 15.26 38.67 -17.00
CA GLU A 101 14.77 40.03 -16.74
C GLU A 101 14.98 40.47 -15.30
N LEU A 102 14.70 39.60 -14.32
CA LEU A 102 14.94 39.89 -12.90
C LEU A 102 16.42 40.14 -12.65
N LYS A 103 17.30 39.33 -13.25
CA LYS A 103 18.76 39.53 -13.21
C LYS A 103 19.23 40.79 -13.94
N ALA A 104 18.52 41.23 -14.98
CA ALA A 104 18.84 42.45 -15.71
C ALA A 104 18.34 43.72 -14.99
N LYS A 105 17.25 43.61 -14.22
CA LYS A 105 16.66 44.70 -13.43
C LYS A 105 17.26 44.82 -12.02
N SER A 106 17.89 43.77 -11.48
CA SER A 106 18.60 43.83 -10.21
C SER A 106 20.06 44.25 -10.40
N ASP A 107 20.47 45.37 -9.81
CA ASP A 107 21.89 45.77 -9.75
C ASP A 107 22.73 44.68 -9.06
N LYS A 108 23.93 44.43 -9.59
CA LYS A 108 24.93 43.50 -9.03
C LYS A 108 25.56 44.06 -7.73
N SER A 109 24.75 44.45 -6.76
CA SER A 109 25.24 44.83 -5.44
C SER A 109 25.34 43.59 -4.56
N VAL A 110 26.57 43.08 -4.51
CA VAL A 110 27.15 42.24 -3.44
C VAL A 110 26.84 40.74 -3.50
N TRP A 111 27.78 40.00 -4.09
CA TRP A 111 28.50 38.93 -3.38
C TRP A 111 29.85 38.68 -4.06
N GLN A 112 30.95 38.84 -3.31
CA GLN A 112 32.30 38.40 -3.71
C GLN A 112 32.74 37.29 -2.75
N PRO A 113 33.19 36.13 -3.25
CA PRO A 113 33.82 35.11 -2.42
C PRO A 113 35.28 35.48 -2.11
N GLU A 114 35.64 35.50 -0.81
CA GLU A 114 36.96 35.05 -0.36
C GLU A 114 36.96 33.53 -0.20
#